data_AF-Q2M5L1-F1
#
_entry.id   AF-Q2M5L1-F1
#
_cell.length_a   1.000
_cell.length_b   1.000
_cell.length_c   1.000
_cell.angle_alpha   90.00
_cell.angle_beta   90.00
_cell.angle_gamma   90.00
#
_symmetry.space_group_name_H-M   'P 1'
#
loop_
_entity.id
_entity.type
_entity.pdbx_description
1 polymer ?
#
loop_
_entity_poly.entity_id
_entity_poly.type
_entity_poly.pdbx_seq_one_letter_code
_entity_poly.pdbx_strand_id
1 'polypeptide(L)'
;MLDACGLAWGPTGGVGYQIATGIDVLHADSDLDILVRTPQPLARIQARTLLAMLDGAPCRIDAQLETPGGAVALREWAGFAQRVLLKSPVGPCLCEDPWAVRERAA
;
A
#
# COMPACT_ATOMS: atom_id res chain seq x y z
N MET A 1 -0.93 -7.80 -14.02
CA MET A 1 0.10 -8.06 -12.98
C MET A 1 -0.54 -8.11 -11.59
N LEU A 2 -1.17 -7.03 -11.14
CA LEU A 2 -1.85 -6.98 -9.84
C LEU A 2 -3.13 -7.84 -9.79
N ASP A 3 -3.89 -7.92 -10.89
CA ASP A 3 -5.09 -8.78 -10.97
C ASP A 3 -4.79 -10.27 -10.74
N ALA A 4 -3.57 -10.71 -11.10
CA ALA A 4 -3.12 -12.08 -10.88
C ALA A 4 -2.87 -12.40 -9.40
N CYS A 5 -2.76 -11.40 -8.54
CA CYS A 5 -2.60 -11.58 -7.09
C CYS A 5 -3.94 -11.90 -6.40
N GLY A 6 -5.08 -11.75 -7.09
CA GLY A 6 -6.42 -11.95 -6.51
C GLY A 6 -6.82 -10.92 -5.44
N LEU A 7 -6.01 -9.88 -5.24
CA LEU A 7 -6.27 -8.78 -4.31
C LEU A 7 -6.98 -7.65 -5.05
N ALA A 8 -7.98 -7.05 -4.40
CA ALA A 8 -8.57 -5.82 -4.91
C ALA A 8 -7.57 -4.66 -4.79
N TRP A 9 -7.44 -3.84 -5.81
CA TRP A 9 -6.50 -2.72 -5.85
C TRP A 9 -7.01 -1.58 -6.72
N GLY A 10 -6.41 -0.40 -6.60
CA GLY A 10 -6.69 0.72 -7.49
C GLY A 10 -5.67 1.85 -7.38
N PRO A 11 -5.59 2.75 -8.39
CA PRO A 11 -4.71 3.90 -8.36
C PRO A 11 -5.19 4.94 -7.34
N THR A 12 -4.23 5.62 -6.72
CA THR A 12 -4.45 6.78 -5.85
C THR A 12 -3.56 7.93 -6.32
N GLY A 13 -3.35 8.94 -5.47
CA GLY A 13 -2.43 10.04 -5.77
C GLY A 13 -2.80 10.80 -7.04
N GLY A 14 -1.80 11.23 -7.81
CA GLY A 14 -1.99 12.02 -9.03
C GLY A 14 -2.83 11.31 -10.09
N VAL A 15 -2.63 10.00 -10.28
CA VAL A 15 -3.41 9.21 -11.25
C VAL A 15 -4.87 9.14 -10.83
N GLY A 16 -5.13 8.86 -9.56
CA GLY A 16 -6.50 8.87 -9.02
C GLY A 16 -7.18 10.24 -9.16
N TYR A 17 -6.44 11.32 -8.89
CA TYR A 17 -6.94 12.70 -9.05
C TYR A 17 -7.30 13.03 -10.50
N GLN A 18 -6.41 12.73 -11.46
CA GLN A 18 -6.64 12.97 -12.88
C GLN A 18 -7.87 12.20 -13.38
N ILE A 19 -8.01 10.92 -13.01
CA ILE A 19 -9.17 10.10 -13.41
C ILE A 19 -10.47 10.68 -12.82
N ALA A 20 -10.46 11.11 -11.56
CA ALA A 20 -11.66 11.61 -10.89
C ALA A 20 -12.09 13.00 -11.39
N THR A 21 -11.15 13.85 -11.81
CA THR A 21 -11.41 15.26 -12.15
C THR A 21 -11.40 15.54 -13.66
N GLY A 22 -10.73 14.69 -14.45
CA GLY A 22 -10.42 14.95 -15.85
C GLY A 22 -9.34 16.02 -16.06
N ILE A 23 -8.71 16.54 -14.99
CA ILE A 23 -7.65 17.53 -15.09
C ILE A 23 -6.30 16.83 -15.28
N ASP A 24 -5.59 17.17 -16.34
CA ASP A 24 -4.26 16.65 -16.62
C ASP A 24 -3.24 17.19 -15.59
N VAL A 25 -2.72 16.29 -14.76
CA VAL A 25 -1.71 16.59 -13.73
C VAL A 25 -0.47 15.68 -13.81
N LEU A 26 -0.54 14.60 -14.58
CA LEU A 26 0.54 13.64 -14.75
C LEU A 26 1.56 14.10 -15.81
N HIS A 27 2.81 13.71 -15.60
CA HIS A 27 3.89 13.85 -16.58
C HIS A 27 4.71 12.54 -16.65
N ALA A 28 5.66 12.46 -17.59
CA ALA A 28 6.40 11.23 -17.87
C ALA A 28 7.19 10.67 -16.68
N ASP A 29 7.65 11.55 -15.79
CA ASP A 29 8.42 11.20 -14.59
C ASP A 29 7.55 11.03 -13.33
N SER A 30 6.22 11.11 -13.45
CA SER A 30 5.32 10.88 -12.32
C SER A 30 5.44 9.43 -11.82
N ASP A 31 5.37 9.27 -10.51
CA ASP A 31 5.17 7.97 -9.89
C ASP A 31 3.72 7.50 -10.03
N LEU A 32 3.49 6.23 -9.71
CA LEU A 32 2.17 5.64 -9.61
C LEU A 32 1.91 5.19 -8.17
N ASP A 33 1.05 5.92 -7.48
CA ASP A 33 0.53 5.46 -6.19
C ASP A 33 -0.59 4.44 -6.38
N ILE A 34 -0.53 3.33 -5.67
CA ILE A 34 -1.62 2.34 -5.62
C ILE A 34 -2.00 1.97 -4.20
N LEU A 35 -3.27 1.64 -4.00
CA LEU A 35 -3.78 1.01 -2.78
C LEU A 35 -4.15 -0.44 -3.10
N VAL A 36 -3.62 -1.38 -2.32
CA VAL A 36 -3.94 -2.82 -2.39
C VAL A 36 -4.70 -3.21 -1.13
N ARG A 37 -5.91 -3.73 -1.27
CA ARG A 37 -6.77 -4.12 -0.16
C ARG A 37 -6.37 -5.50 0.35
N THR A 38 -5.98 -5.55 1.62
CA THR A 38 -5.57 -6.77 2.33
C THR A 38 -6.44 -6.94 3.58
N PRO A 39 -7.71 -7.37 3.45
CA PRO A 39 -8.58 -7.58 4.62
C PRO A 39 -8.07 -8.72 5.52
N GLN A 40 -7.22 -9.60 4.98
CA GLN A 40 -6.52 -10.66 5.70
C GLN A 40 -5.00 -10.41 5.66
N PRO A 41 -4.25 -10.91 6.66
CA PRO A 41 -2.81 -10.73 6.72
C PRO A 41 -2.08 -11.17 5.44
N LEU A 42 -1.25 -10.28 4.89
CA LEU A 42 -0.37 -10.61 3.79
C LEU A 42 0.99 -11.05 4.35
N ALA A 43 1.40 -12.30 4.11
CA ALA A 43 2.68 -12.77 4.61
C ALA A 43 3.84 -11.95 4.02
N ARG A 44 4.87 -11.65 4.81
CA ARG A 44 6.04 -10.86 4.34
C ARG A 44 6.70 -11.45 3.09
N ILE A 45 6.69 -12.78 2.93
CA ILE A 45 7.20 -13.42 1.71
C ILE A 45 6.36 -13.04 0.47
N GLN A 46 5.04 -13.04 0.58
CA GLN A 46 4.15 -12.61 -0.49
C GLN A 46 4.30 -11.12 -0.78
N ALA A 47 4.45 -10.30 0.26
CA ALA A 47 4.73 -8.87 0.14
C ALA A 47 6.04 -8.60 -0.62
N ARG A 48 7.10 -9.37 -0.35
CA ARG A 48 8.36 -9.28 -1.11
C ARG A 48 8.19 -9.68 -2.57
N THR A 49 7.46 -10.75 -2.86
CA THR A 49 7.16 -11.15 -4.24
C THR A 49 6.39 -10.04 -4.97
N LEU A 50 5.38 -9.46 -4.32
CA LEU A 50 4.62 -8.34 -4.87
C LEU A 50 5.51 -7.13 -5.12
N LEU A 51 6.35 -6.76 -4.17
CA LEU A 51 7.29 -5.64 -4.31
C LEU A 51 8.26 -5.86 -5.48
N ALA A 52 8.85 -7.05 -5.60
CA ALA A 52 9.76 -7.37 -6.69
C ALA A 52 9.10 -7.29 -8.07
N MET A 53 7.81 -7.66 -8.17
CA MET A 53 7.05 -7.48 -9.41
C MET A 53 6.83 -6.00 -9.74
N LEU A 54 6.49 -5.17 -8.74
CA LEU A 54 6.26 -3.74 -8.92
C LEU A 54 7.55 -2.97 -9.23
N ASP A 55 8.69 -3.38 -8.64
CA ASP A 55 10.00 -2.79 -8.91
C ASP A 55 10.47 -3.01 -10.36
N GLY A 56 9.84 -3.93 -11.10
CA GLY A 56 10.08 -4.14 -12.54
C GLY A 56 9.25 -3.24 -13.48
N ALA A 57 8.41 -2.35 -12.93
CA ALA A 57 7.56 -1.46 -13.71
C ALA A 57 8.36 -0.32 -14.37
N PRO A 58 7.85 0.27 -15.47
CA PRO A 58 8.54 1.36 -16.18
C PRO A 58 8.61 2.68 -15.38
N CYS A 59 7.78 2.84 -14.35
CA CYS A 59 7.84 3.97 -13.42
C CYS A 59 7.88 3.47 -11.98
N ARG A 60 8.24 4.35 -11.04
CA ARG A 60 8.20 4.04 -9.62
C ARG A 60 6.74 3.80 -9.20
N ILE A 61 6.47 2.64 -8.59
CA ILE A 61 5.17 2.35 -8.00
C ILE A 61 5.25 2.42 -6.49
N ASP A 62 4.49 3.34 -5.90
CA ASP A 62 4.36 3.50 -4.46
C ASP A 62 3.06 2.81 -3.98
N ALA A 63 3.21 1.58 -3.47
CA ALA A 63 2.08 0.76 -3.05
C ALA A 63 1.82 0.84 -1.53
N GLN A 64 0.58 1.07 -1.15
CA GLN A 64 0.08 0.94 0.22
C GLN A 64 -0.79 -0.31 0.35
N LEU A 65 -0.60 -1.04 1.45
CA LEU A 65 -1.45 -2.15 1.87
C LEU A 65 -2.51 -1.60 2.82
N GLU A 66 -3.77 -1.58 2.38
CA GLU A 66 -4.90 -1.30 3.26
C GLU A 66 -5.20 -2.53 4.11
N THR A 67 -5.20 -2.35 5.42
CA THR A 67 -5.56 -3.35 6.42
C THR A 67 -6.80 -2.87 7.17
N PRO A 68 -7.44 -3.72 8.00
CA PRO A 68 -8.54 -3.27 8.84
C PRO A 68 -8.17 -2.15 9.83
N GLY A 69 -6.89 -1.99 10.16
CA GLY A 69 -6.40 -0.97 11.10
C GLY A 69 -5.91 0.34 10.46
N GLY A 70 -5.89 0.43 9.12
CA GLY A 70 -5.34 1.58 8.40
C GLY A 70 -4.54 1.15 7.18
N ALA A 71 -3.41 1.82 6.90
CA ALA A 71 -2.54 1.43 5.80
C ALA A 71 -1.05 1.43 6.18
N VAL A 72 -0.29 0.52 5.57
CA VAL A 72 1.17 0.46 5.67
C VAL A 72 1.79 0.51 4.27
N ALA A 73 2.99 1.07 4.14
CA ALA A 73 3.71 1.01 2.87
C ALA A 73 4.15 -0.45 2.58
N LEU A 74 3.92 -0.94 1.36
CA LEU A 74 4.32 -2.29 0.96
C LEU A 74 5.83 -2.50 1.16
N ARG A 75 6.65 -1.50 0.78
CA ARG A 75 8.11 -1.57 0.91
C ARG A 75 8.56 -1.70 2.35
N GLU A 76 7.88 -1.03 3.29
CA GLU A 76 8.16 -1.18 4.72
C GLU A 76 7.78 -2.58 5.21
N TRP A 77 6.58 -3.07 4.85
CA TRP A 77 6.11 -4.39 5.27
C TRP A 77 6.96 -5.54 4.72
N ALA A 78 7.41 -5.41 3.47
CA ALA A 78 8.28 -6.39 2.80
C ALA A 78 9.71 -6.41 3.36
N GLY A 79 10.12 -5.37 4.09
CA GLY A 79 11.43 -5.24 4.71
C GLY A 79 11.68 -6.18 5.90
N PHE A 80 12.82 -5.97 6.56
CA PHE A 80 13.26 -6.75 7.73
C PHE A 80 12.87 -6.13 9.07
N ALA A 81 12.31 -4.91 9.05
CA ALA A 81 11.91 -4.22 10.27
C ALA A 81 10.82 -5.01 11.00
N GLN A 82 10.99 -5.20 12.31
CA GLN A 82 9.99 -5.90 13.13
C GLN A 82 8.69 -5.09 13.25
N ARG A 83 8.82 -3.77 13.35
CA ARG A 83 7.72 -2.81 13.42
C ARG A 83 7.68 -1.93 12.17
N VAL A 84 6.48 -1.62 11.69
CA VAL A 84 6.23 -0.76 10.52
C VAL A 84 5.34 0.41 10.91
N LEU A 85 5.33 1.46 10.11
CA LEU A 85 4.48 2.62 10.34
C LEU A 85 3.06 2.35 9.82
N LEU A 86 2.12 2.16 10.74
CA LEU A 86 0.69 2.12 10.44
C LEU A 86 0.13 3.54 10.41
N LYS A 87 -0.37 3.94 9.25
CA LYS A 87 -1.19 5.13 9.07
C LYS A 87 -2.62 4.79 9.48
N SER A 88 -2.93 4.92 10.76
CA SER A 88 -4.26 4.61 11.29
C SER A 88 -5.19 5.84 11.26
N PRO A 89 -6.52 5.65 11.34
CA PRO A 89 -7.48 6.76 11.44
C PRO A 89 -7.29 7.65 12.68
N VAL A 90 -6.67 7.12 13.74
CA VAL A 90 -6.40 7.87 15.00
C VAL A 90 -4.99 8.46 15.05
N GLY A 91 -4.25 8.37 13.95
CA GLY A 91 -2.89 8.89 13.81
C GLY A 91 -1.85 7.80 13.50
N PRO A 92 -0.63 8.21 13.11
CA PRO A 92 0.45 7.27 12.79
C PRO A 92 0.97 6.57 14.04
N CYS A 93 1.17 5.26 13.99
CA CYS A 93 1.77 4.48 15.07
C CYS A 93 2.68 3.37 14.54
N LEU A 94 3.66 2.94 15.34
CA LEU A 94 4.48 1.76 15.02
C LEU A 94 3.80 0.49 15.54
N CYS A 95 3.60 -0.50 14.67
CA CYS A 95 3.03 -1.79 15.04
C CYS A 95 3.82 -2.95 14.45
N GLU A 96 3.73 -4.13 15.10
CA GLU A 96 4.33 -5.38 14.60
C GLU A 96 3.41 -6.09 13.60
N ASP A 97 2.09 -6.01 13.85
CA ASP A 97 1.06 -6.61 13.01
C ASP A 97 0.01 -5.55 12.63
N PRO A 98 0.06 -5.03 11.39
CA PRO A 98 -0.91 -4.09 10.84
C PRO A 98 -2.34 -4.62 10.72
N TRP A 99 -2.55 -5.93 10.78
CA TRP A 99 -3.87 -6.57 10.65
C TRP A 99 -4.51 -6.88 12.01
N ALA A 100 -3.74 -6.85 13.09
CA ALA A 100 -4.27 -7.02 14.44
C ALA A 100 -4.99 -5.74 14.90
N VAL A 101 -6.29 -5.65 14.61
CA VAL A 101 -7.17 -4.62 15.20
C VAL A 101 -7.30 -4.93 16.69
N ARG A 102 -6.42 -4.35 17.50
CA ARG A 102 -6.70 -4.15 18.91
C ARG A 102 -7.10 -2.70 19.09
N GLU A 103 -8.41 -2.46 19.29
CA GLU A 103 -8.88 -1.25 19.95
C GLU A 103 -8.03 -1.06 21.21
N ARG A 104 -7.12 -0.09 21.18
CA ARG A 104 -6.61 0.49 22.42
C ARG A 104 -7.59 1.60 22.77
N ALA A 105 -8.58 1.27 23.60
CA ALA A 105 -9.25 2.27 24.40
C ALA A 105 -8.16 3.02 25.19
N ALA A 106 -8.15 4.34 25.07
CA ALA A 106 -7.36 5.24 25.91
C ALA A 106 -7.92 5.23 27.34
#